data_AF-A0A7C5N9I4-F1
#
_entry.id   AF-A0A7C5N9I4-F1
#
_cell.length_a   1.000
_cell.length_b   1.000
_cell.length_c   1.000
_cell.angle_alpha   90.00
_cell.angle_beta   90.00
_cell.angle_gamma   90.00
#
_symmetry.space_group_name_H-M   'P 1'
#
loop_
_entity.id
_entity.type
_entity.pdbx_description
1 polymer ?
#
loop_
_entity_poly.entity_id
_entity_poly.type
_entity_poly.pdbx_seq_one_letter_code
_entity_poly.pdbx_strand_id
1 'polypeptide(L)'
;MKSLVGIGSVWVGCCIAWVVLGSTLLVRSDDSSLTGEGDVHQLWGPPTQQRQPTASFQRTTYTDEPSIVVGADGISRSTVQPQRSVEQVPIPVVRSQVEVDLALEHRRRGLQWYPTYTVDLEGQYTFQNTTDAVREVAIVFPLSASTSSQGGWSRPNYGEGTTAAFDNFVVRDSDGESIAFDITGDHARWTTELQPGASRTFTVQYRGRGTERWQYQMGAAGLRSSDA
;
A
#
# COMPACT_ATOMS: atom_id res chain seq x y z
N MET A 1 65.62 11.60 -28.09
CA MET A 1 64.79 10.45 -27.66
C MET A 1 64.69 10.30 -26.14
N LYS A 2 65.80 10.43 -25.38
CA LYS A 2 65.79 10.30 -23.90
C LYS A 2 64.87 11.29 -23.15
N SER A 3 64.75 12.53 -23.63
CA SER A 3 63.88 13.57 -23.03
C SER A 3 62.38 13.31 -23.24
N LEU A 4 61.99 12.73 -24.38
CA LEU A 4 60.61 12.36 -24.67
C LEU A 4 60.11 11.23 -23.76
N VAL A 5 60.99 10.29 -23.41
CA VAL A 5 60.68 9.19 -22.49
C VAL A 5 60.39 9.72 -21.07
N GLY A 6 61.16 10.71 -20.61
CA GLY A 6 60.95 11.33 -19.29
C GLY A 6 59.66 12.14 -19.19
N ILE A 7 59.33 12.92 -20.22
CA ILE A 7 58.06 13.67 -20.26
C ILE A 7 56.87 12.71 -20.33
N GLY A 8 56.99 11.62 -21.09
CA GLY A 8 55.97 10.59 -21.19
C GLY A 8 55.67 9.91 -19.84
N SER A 9 56.69 9.60 -19.03
CA SER A 9 56.46 8.94 -17.74
C SER A 9 55.74 9.84 -16.72
N VAL A 10 56.08 11.13 -16.68
CA VAL A 10 55.39 12.10 -15.81
C VAL A 10 53.94 12.28 -16.25
N TRP A 11 53.69 12.37 -17.55
CA TRP A 11 52.34 12.49 -18.08
C TRP A 11 51.49 11.26 -17.74
N VAL A 12 52.00 10.05 -17.96
CA VAL A 12 51.31 8.79 -17.62
C VAL A 12 51.05 8.70 -16.11
N GLY A 13 52.03 9.05 -15.28
CA GLY A 13 51.86 9.07 -13.82
C GLY A 13 50.75 10.02 -13.36
N CYS A 14 50.67 11.21 -13.97
CA CYS A 14 49.60 12.17 -13.71
C CYS A 14 48.22 11.64 -14.16
N CYS A 15 48.13 11.00 -15.32
CA CYS A 15 46.88 10.36 -15.78
C CYS A 15 46.42 9.25 -14.83
N ILE A 16 47.33 8.39 -14.38
CA ILE A 16 47.00 7.32 -13.42
C ILE A 16 46.51 7.92 -12.10
N ALA A 17 47.17 8.97 -11.59
CA ALA A 17 46.74 9.65 -10.36
C ALA A 17 45.33 10.24 -10.49
N TRP A 18 44.99 10.85 -11.64
CA TRP A 18 43.64 11.35 -11.92
C TRP A 18 42.61 10.23 -12.01
N VAL A 19 42.94 9.09 -12.62
CA VAL A 19 42.05 7.92 -12.67
C VAL A 19 41.79 7.38 -11.26
N VAL A 20 42.82 7.22 -10.44
CA VAL A 20 42.67 6.75 -9.04
C VAL A 20 41.83 7.73 -8.22
N LEU A 21 42.06 9.04 -8.36
CA LEU A 21 41.26 10.07 -7.69
C LEU A 21 39.79 10.04 -8.13
N GLY A 22 39.53 9.91 -9.44
CA GLY A 22 38.17 9.76 -9.97
C GLY A 22 37.48 8.50 -9.43
N SER A 23 38.18 7.36 -9.44
CA SER A 23 37.65 6.09 -8.94
C SER A 23 37.31 6.16 -7.45
N THR A 24 38.12 6.81 -6.62
CA THR A 24 37.84 6.95 -5.18
C THR A 24 36.64 7.86 -4.90
N LEU A 25 36.45 8.92 -5.69
CA LEU A 25 35.26 9.78 -5.59
C LEU A 25 34.00 9.05 -6.02
N LEU A 26 34.05 8.23 -7.06
CA LEU A 26 32.91 7.43 -7.54
C LEU A 26 32.52 6.36 -6.51
N VAL A 27 33.48 5.56 -6.03
CA VAL A 27 33.23 4.52 -5.02
C VAL A 27 32.64 5.12 -3.75
N ARG A 28 33.16 6.25 -3.28
CA ARG A 28 32.64 6.92 -2.08
C ARG A 28 31.25 7.51 -2.28
N SER A 29 30.94 8.02 -3.48
CA SER A 29 29.65 8.63 -3.79
C SER A 29 28.54 7.57 -3.90
N ASP A 30 28.81 6.45 -4.56
CA ASP A 30 27.85 5.35 -4.73
C ASP A 30 27.51 4.67 -3.39
N ASP A 31 28.51 4.39 -2.54
CA ASP A 31 28.26 3.77 -1.23
C ASP A 31 27.50 4.72 -0.28
N SER A 32 27.75 6.04 -0.41
CA SER A 32 27.07 7.07 0.39
C SER A 32 25.63 7.34 -0.05
N SER A 33 25.31 7.23 -1.34
CA SER A 33 23.97 7.50 -1.87
C SER A 33 23.01 6.35 -1.54
N LEU A 34 23.45 5.10 -1.72
CA LEU A 34 22.65 3.89 -1.45
C LEU A 34 22.36 3.70 0.04
N THR A 35 23.35 3.93 0.91
CA THR A 35 23.14 3.89 2.37
C THR A 35 22.29 5.08 2.83
N GLY A 36 22.44 6.23 2.18
CA GLY A 36 21.69 7.45 2.45
C GLY A 36 20.19 7.33 2.20
N GLU A 37 19.79 6.74 1.07
CA GLU A 37 18.38 6.50 0.70
C GLU A 37 17.67 5.56 1.67
N GLY A 38 18.30 4.43 2.02
CA GLY A 38 17.72 3.46 2.97
C GLY A 38 17.42 4.05 4.34
N ASP A 39 18.35 4.85 4.87
CA ASP A 39 18.18 5.51 6.17
C ASP A 39 17.16 6.66 6.14
N VAL A 40 17.03 7.38 5.02
CA VAL A 40 15.98 8.40 4.86
C VAL A 40 14.61 7.72 4.82
N HIS A 41 14.49 6.56 4.18
CA HIS A 41 13.26 5.78 4.16
C HIS A 41 12.90 5.22 5.54
N GLN A 42 13.87 4.86 6.38
CA GLN A 42 13.59 4.47 7.76
C GLN A 42 12.98 5.59 8.59
N LEU A 43 13.33 6.86 8.31
CA LEU A 43 12.84 8.01 9.06
C LEU A 43 11.55 8.62 8.48
N TRP A 44 11.45 8.68 7.15
CA TRP A 44 10.39 9.38 6.42
C TRP A 44 9.41 8.46 5.71
N GLY A 45 9.70 7.16 5.60
CA GLY A 45 8.90 6.19 4.86
C GLY A 45 9.32 6.08 3.38
N PRO A 46 8.98 4.97 2.72
CA PRO A 46 9.23 4.78 1.30
C PRO A 46 8.23 5.57 0.42
N PRO A 47 8.43 5.58 -0.91
CA PRO A 47 7.39 5.98 -1.85
C PRO A 47 6.08 5.25 -1.56
N THR A 48 4.99 6.00 -1.48
CA THR A 48 3.72 5.51 -0.91
C THR A 48 2.63 5.44 -1.99
N GLN A 49 1.82 4.38 -1.93
CA GLN A 49 0.60 4.23 -2.71
C GLN A 49 -0.59 4.02 -1.77
N GLN A 50 -1.52 4.98 -1.75
CA GLN A 50 -2.77 4.88 -1.03
C GLN A 50 -3.84 4.24 -1.92
N ARG A 51 -4.47 3.16 -1.44
CA ARG A 51 -5.62 2.52 -2.11
C ARG A 51 -6.94 3.01 -1.50
N GLN A 52 -8.01 2.98 -2.29
CA GLN A 52 -9.36 3.25 -1.78
C GLN A 52 -9.82 2.17 -0.78
N PRO A 53 -10.77 2.49 0.13
CA PRO A 53 -11.37 1.49 1.02
C PRO A 53 -12.24 0.50 0.26
N THR A 54 -12.40 -0.68 0.85
CA THR A 54 -13.31 -1.73 0.39
C THR A 54 -14.36 -2.03 1.46
N ALA A 55 -15.51 -2.52 1.03
CA ALA A 55 -16.57 -2.91 1.94
C ALA A 55 -17.09 -4.31 1.58
N SER A 56 -17.43 -5.11 2.59
CA SER A 56 -18.04 -6.42 2.41
C SER A 56 -18.96 -6.77 3.57
N PHE A 57 -19.90 -7.68 3.34
CA PHE A 57 -20.67 -8.32 4.39
C PHE A 57 -20.48 -9.83 4.33
N GLN A 58 -20.68 -10.50 5.46
CA GLN A 58 -20.61 -11.96 5.52
C GLN A 58 -21.97 -12.58 5.18
N ARG A 59 -21.97 -13.50 4.21
CA ARG A 59 -23.12 -14.36 3.91
C ARG A 59 -22.77 -15.77 4.39
N THR A 60 -23.54 -16.28 5.35
CA THR A 60 -23.44 -17.70 5.74
C THR A 60 -24.32 -18.51 4.78
N THR A 61 -23.71 -19.43 4.03
CA THR A 61 -24.42 -20.37 3.15
C THR A 61 -24.19 -21.78 3.69
N TYR A 62 -25.27 -22.55 3.84
CA TYR A 62 -25.20 -23.98 4.14
C TYR A 62 -25.10 -24.72 2.80
N THR A 63 -23.93 -25.30 2.52
CA THR A 63 -23.74 -26.07 1.29
C THR A 63 -23.80 -27.55 1.63
N ASP A 64 -24.70 -28.26 0.95
CA ASP A 64 -24.82 -29.70 1.01
C ASP A 64 -23.77 -30.33 0.09
N GLU A 65 -22.52 -30.43 0.57
CA GLU A 65 -21.48 -31.17 -0.15
C GLU A 65 -21.61 -32.68 0.11
N PRO A 66 -21.68 -33.51 -0.94
CA PRO A 66 -21.65 -34.96 -0.77
C PRO A 66 -20.25 -35.36 -0.29
N SER A 67 -20.13 -35.67 1.00
CA SER A 67 -18.91 -36.20 1.57
C SER A 67 -18.94 -37.74 1.49
N ILE A 68 -17.90 -38.34 0.94
CA ILE A 68 -17.75 -39.79 0.97
C ILE A 68 -17.15 -40.16 2.33
N VAL A 69 -17.99 -40.66 3.22
CA VAL A 69 -17.54 -41.21 4.49
C VAL A 69 -17.25 -42.70 4.26
N VAL A 70 -15.97 -43.07 4.29
CA VAL A 70 -15.56 -44.48 4.30
C VAL A 70 -15.76 -44.98 5.72
N GLY A 71 -16.76 -45.86 5.91
CA GLY A 71 -16.99 -46.48 7.21
C GLY A 71 -15.81 -47.38 7.61
N ALA A 72 -15.72 -47.73 8.90
CA ALA A 72 -14.73 -48.68 9.40
C ALA A 72 -14.83 -50.09 8.75
N ASP A 73 -15.91 -50.33 8.00
CA ASP A 73 -16.19 -51.50 7.16
C ASP A 73 -15.57 -51.42 5.75
N GLY A 74 -14.91 -50.33 5.39
CA GLY A 74 -14.32 -50.11 4.06
C GLY A 74 -15.34 -49.74 2.98
N ILE A 75 -16.60 -49.52 3.34
CA ILE A 75 -17.67 -49.18 2.39
C ILE A 75 -17.84 -47.66 2.36
N SER A 76 -17.65 -47.09 1.17
CA SER A 76 -17.92 -45.68 0.88
C SER A 76 -19.42 -45.39 0.94
N ARG A 77 -19.87 -44.60 1.92
CA ARG A 77 -21.24 -44.06 1.97
C ARG A 77 -21.19 -42.57 1.67
N SER A 78 -21.91 -42.15 0.64
CA SER A 78 -22.14 -40.72 0.39
C SER A 78 -23.08 -40.20 1.49
N THR A 79 -22.54 -39.39 2.38
CA THR A 79 -23.31 -38.70 3.43
C THR A 79 -23.27 -37.21 3.13
N VAL A 80 -24.45 -36.62 2.94
CA VAL A 80 -24.60 -35.17 2.81
C VAL A 80 -24.43 -34.59 4.20
N GLN A 81 -23.28 -33.98 4.46
CA GLN A 81 -23.01 -33.27 5.71
C GLN A 81 -23.18 -31.77 5.41
N PRO A 82 -24.14 -31.06 6.05
CA PRO A 82 -24.30 -29.63 5.82
C PRO A 82 -23.06 -28.89 6.32
N GLN A 83 -22.24 -28.38 5.40
CA GLN A 83 -21.07 -27.58 5.74
C GLN A 83 -21.45 -26.10 5.76
N ARG A 84 -21.20 -25.45 6.89
CA ARG A 84 -21.37 -24.00 7.03
C ARG A 84 -20.20 -23.31 6.31
N SER A 85 -20.48 -22.61 5.22
CA SER A 85 -19.52 -21.72 4.56
C SER A 85 -19.84 -20.26 4.86
N VAL A 86 -18.82 -19.43 5.06
CA VAL A 86 -18.95 -17.98 5.23
C VAL A 86 -18.28 -17.32 4.03
N GLU A 87 -19.09 -16.72 3.17
CA GLU A 87 -18.67 -15.99 1.99
C GLU A 87 -18.62 -14.49 2.29
N GLN A 88 -17.56 -13.80 1.83
CA GLN A 88 -17.51 -12.33 1.88
C GLN A 88 -18.05 -11.76 0.57
N VAL A 89 -19.19 -11.09 0.64
CA VAL A 89 -19.81 -10.47 -0.54
C VAL A 89 -19.46 -8.97 -0.56
N PRO A 90 -18.86 -8.45 -1.64
CA PRO A 90 -18.45 -7.06 -1.70
C PRO A 90 -19.65 -6.10 -1.79
N ILE A 91 -19.52 -4.95 -1.15
CA ILE A 91 -20.44 -3.81 -1.24
C ILE A 91 -19.75 -2.73 -2.09
N PRO A 92 -20.40 -2.23 -3.16
CA PRO A 92 -19.77 -1.27 -4.06
C PRO A 92 -19.58 0.09 -3.40
N VAL A 93 -18.45 0.71 -3.72
CA VAL A 93 -18.24 2.16 -3.54
C VAL A 93 -18.88 2.85 -4.73
N VAL A 94 -19.94 3.63 -4.49
CA VAL A 94 -20.69 4.32 -5.55
C VAL A 94 -20.17 5.74 -5.82
N ARG A 95 -19.40 6.32 -4.89
CA ARG A 95 -18.74 7.62 -5.06
C ARG A 95 -17.46 7.68 -4.22
N SER A 96 -16.41 8.23 -4.81
CA SER A 96 -15.14 8.53 -4.13
C SER A 96 -14.75 9.97 -4.47
N GLN A 97 -14.70 10.85 -3.48
CA GLN A 97 -14.14 12.20 -3.60
C GLN A 97 -12.91 12.27 -2.71
N VAL A 98 -11.76 12.59 -3.29
CA VAL A 98 -10.48 12.53 -2.59
C VAL A 98 -9.74 13.83 -2.83
N GLU A 99 -9.44 14.52 -1.75
CA GLU A 99 -8.63 15.72 -1.70
C GLU A 99 -7.29 15.38 -1.06
N VAL A 100 -6.22 15.88 -1.67
CA VAL A 100 -4.85 15.58 -1.27
C VAL A 100 -4.04 16.85 -1.37
N ASP A 101 -3.46 17.27 -0.24
CA ASP A 101 -2.44 18.31 -0.19
C ASP A 101 -1.07 17.65 -0.03
N LEU A 102 -0.13 18.01 -0.91
CA LEU A 102 1.23 17.50 -0.92
C LEU A 102 2.20 18.67 -0.75
N ALA A 103 2.86 18.73 0.40
CA ALA A 103 3.86 19.74 0.69
C ALA A 103 5.27 19.15 0.58
N LEU A 104 6.04 19.64 -0.40
CA LEU A 104 7.42 19.25 -0.64
C LEU A 104 8.35 19.82 0.44
N GLU A 105 9.07 18.95 1.13
CA GLU A 105 10.11 19.28 2.08
C GLU A 105 11.44 18.69 1.61
N HIS A 106 12.40 19.53 1.24
CA HIS A 106 13.74 19.02 0.94
C HIS A 106 14.55 18.85 2.23
N ARG A 107 15.06 17.63 2.46
CA ARG A 107 15.90 17.31 3.62
C ARG A 107 17.31 16.97 3.15
N ARG A 108 18.32 17.58 3.76
CA ARG A 108 19.73 17.32 3.45
C ARG A 108 20.31 16.33 4.45
N ARG A 109 20.90 15.25 3.94
CA ARG A 109 21.70 14.31 4.74
C ARG A 109 23.09 14.19 4.14
N GLY A 110 24.12 14.52 4.91
CA GLY A 110 25.47 14.72 4.37
C GLY A 110 25.48 15.87 3.35
N LEU A 111 25.90 15.57 2.12
CA LEU A 111 25.92 16.51 0.99
C LEU A 111 24.74 16.32 0.02
N GLN A 112 23.92 15.29 0.22
CA GLN A 112 22.82 14.95 -0.68
C GLN A 112 21.49 15.52 -0.18
N TRP A 113 20.70 16.03 -1.12
CA TRP A 113 19.34 16.49 -0.90
C TRP A 113 18.36 15.39 -1.28
N TYR A 114 17.37 15.16 -0.43
CA TYR A 114 16.31 14.19 -0.64
C TYR A 114 14.96 14.91 -0.73
N PRO A 115 14.14 14.61 -1.76
CA PRO A 115 12.77 15.10 -1.84
C PRO A 115 11.87 14.29 -0.89
N THR A 116 11.60 14.85 0.29
CA THR A 116 10.58 14.32 1.22
C THR A 116 9.31 15.13 1.07
N TYR A 117 8.17 14.60 1.49
CA TYR A 117 6.92 15.32 1.50
C TYR A 117 6.10 14.98 2.73
N THR A 118 5.20 15.90 3.08
CA THR A 118 4.02 15.60 3.90
C THR A 118 2.80 15.49 3.00
N VAL A 119 1.86 14.64 3.40
CA VAL A 119 0.59 14.46 2.70
C VAL A 119 -0.55 14.63 3.70
N ASP A 120 -1.49 15.50 3.38
CA ASP A 120 -2.77 15.60 4.08
C ASP A 120 -3.85 15.06 3.13
N LEU A 121 -4.48 13.95 3.53
CA LEU A 121 -5.52 13.32 2.74
C LEU A 121 -6.88 13.47 3.42
N GLU A 122 -7.87 13.86 2.64
CA GLU A 122 -9.29 13.74 2.99
C GLU A 122 -10.00 12.94 1.89
N GLY A 123 -10.49 11.74 2.24
CA GLY A 123 -11.23 10.86 1.36
C GLY A 123 -12.67 10.68 1.81
N GLN A 124 -13.63 11.10 1.00
CA GLN A 124 -15.06 10.88 1.20
C GLN A 124 -15.55 9.73 0.30
N TYR A 125 -16.04 8.67 0.94
CA TYR A 125 -16.42 7.42 0.26
C TYR A 125 -17.87 7.07 0.55
N THR A 126 -18.68 6.97 -0.50
CA THR A 126 -20.08 6.55 -0.39
C THR A 126 -20.22 5.08 -0.78
N PHE A 127 -20.74 4.28 0.14
CA PHE A 127 -21.07 2.88 -0.06
C PHE A 127 -22.58 2.70 -0.17
N GLN A 128 -23.03 1.77 -1.00
CA GLN A 128 -24.46 1.48 -1.15
C GLN A 128 -24.75 -0.01 -0.93
N ASN A 129 -25.68 -0.31 -0.02
CA ASN A 129 -26.20 -1.66 0.10
C ASN A 129 -27.14 -1.96 -1.07
N THR A 130 -26.63 -2.67 -2.08
CA THR A 130 -27.41 -3.07 -3.26
C THR A 130 -28.25 -4.34 -3.02
N THR A 131 -28.31 -4.84 -1.79
CA THR A 131 -29.13 -6.00 -1.44
C THR A 131 -30.51 -5.56 -0.92
N ASP A 132 -31.43 -6.50 -0.85
CA ASP A 132 -32.81 -6.35 -0.40
C ASP A 132 -32.99 -6.53 1.11
N ALA A 133 -31.91 -6.76 1.85
CA ALA A 133 -31.93 -6.96 3.30
C ALA A 133 -30.97 -6.01 4.02
N VAL A 134 -31.22 -5.79 5.31
CA VAL A 134 -30.30 -5.08 6.20
C VAL A 134 -28.98 -5.86 6.26
N ARG A 135 -27.85 -5.15 6.10
CA ARG A 135 -26.51 -5.74 6.15
C ARG A 135 -25.65 -5.03 7.16
N GLU A 136 -25.00 -5.80 8.03
CA GLU A 136 -23.82 -5.34 8.74
C GLU A 136 -22.64 -5.38 7.77
N VAL A 137 -22.19 -4.20 7.36
CA VAL A 137 -21.13 -4.01 6.38
C VAL A 137 -19.86 -3.65 7.13
N ALA A 138 -18.80 -4.40 6.83
CA ALA A 138 -17.47 -4.08 7.28
C ALA A 138 -16.72 -3.30 6.21
N ILE A 139 -16.18 -2.15 6.59
CA ILE A 139 -15.36 -1.30 5.74
C ILE A 139 -13.91 -1.45 6.19
N VAL A 140 -13.02 -1.55 5.21
CA VAL A 140 -11.57 -1.71 5.41
C VAL A 140 -10.86 -0.63 4.61
N PHE A 141 -10.13 0.23 5.30
CA PHE A 141 -9.25 1.23 4.71
C PHE A 141 -7.80 0.75 4.80
N PRO A 142 -7.10 0.56 3.67
CA PRO A 142 -5.71 0.12 3.69
C PRO A 142 -4.79 1.23 4.19
N LEU A 143 -3.97 0.92 5.19
CA LEU A 143 -2.92 1.76 5.76
C LEU A 143 -1.54 1.38 5.19
N SER A 144 -1.39 0.29 4.45
CA SER A 144 -0.08 -0.08 3.92
C SER A 144 0.39 0.87 2.81
N ALA A 145 1.58 1.44 3.00
CA ALA A 145 2.41 2.05 1.95
C ALA A 145 3.31 1.04 1.24
N SER A 146 3.13 -0.25 1.49
CA SER A 146 3.92 -1.29 0.84
C SER A 146 3.58 -1.28 -0.64
N THR A 147 4.52 -0.77 -1.44
CA THR A 147 4.60 -1.13 -2.85
C THR A 147 4.93 -2.63 -2.86
N SER A 148 3.91 -3.47 -2.71
CA SER A 148 4.07 -4.90 -3.02
C SER A 148 4.59 -4.92 -4.44
N SER A 149 5.79 -5.47 -4.61
CA SER A 149 6.50 -5.61 -5.86
C SER A 149 5.64 -6.35 -6.89
N GLN A 150 4.74 -5.65 -7.57
CA GLN A 150 3.96 -6.18 -8.67
C GLN A 150 4.47 -5.51 -9.94
N GLY A 151 5.53 -6.11 -10.49
CA GLY A 151 6.05 -5.81 -11.82
C GLY A 151 7.36 -5.04 -11.85
N GLY A 152 8.48 -5.77 -11.91
CA GLY A 152 9.77 -5.26 -12.38
C GLY A 152 10.71 -4.74 -11.28
N TRP A 153 11.75 -5.53 -11.00
CA TRP A 153 12.93 -5.17 -10.18
C TRP A 153 12.64 -4.80 -8.72
N SER A 154 12.53 -5.81 -7.86
CA SER A 154 12.66 -5.64 -6.40
C SER A 154 14.05 -5.08 -6.08
N ARG A 155 14.13 -3.78 -5.74
CA ARG A 155 15.37 -3.17 -5.23
C ARG A 155 15.71 -3.84 -3.89
N PRO A 156 16.92 -4.40 -3.72
CA PRO A 156 17.23 -5.35 -2.64
C PRO A 156 17.36 -4.74 -1.23
N ASN A 157 16.85 -3.53 -0.97
CA ASN A 157 17.06 -2.86 0.32
C ASN A 157 15.86 -2.07 0.88
N TYR A 158 14.68 -2.15 0.27
CA TYR A 158 13.49 -1.62 0.92
C TYR A 158 12.98 -2.66 1.91
N GLY A 159 13.13 -2.38 3.20
CA GLY A 159 12.65 -3.23 4.28
C GLY A 159 11.19 -3.62 4.04
N GLU A 160 10.98 -4.90 3.81
CA GLU A 160 9.67 -5.54 3.81
C GLU A 160 8.99 -5.22 5.15
N GLY A 161 7.88 -4.47 5.12
CA GLY A 161 7.09 -4.14 6.31
C GLY A 161 7.23 -2.72 6.88
N THR A 162 7.74 -1.74 6.14
CA THR A 162 7.64 -0.34 6.60
C THR A 162 6.21 0.18 6.41
N THR A 163 5.41 0.18 7.46
CA THR A 163 4.11 0.86 7.50
C THR A 163 4.33 2.36 7.31
N ALA A 164 3.56 3.01 6.44
CA ALA A 164 3.56 4.48 6.41
C ALA A 164 3.18 4.99 7.80
N ALA A 165 3.89 6.01 8.27
CA ALA A 165 3.49 6.68 9.50
C ALA A 165 2.26 7.54 9.18
N PHE A 166 1.11 7.17 9.73
CA PHE A 166 -0.11 7.97 9.71
C PHE A 166 -0.25 8.68 11.04
N ASP A 167 -0.38 10.00 11.00
CA ASP A 167 -0.71 10.84 12.13
C ASP A 167 -2.18 11.28 12.00
N ASN A 168 -2.86 11.37 13.15
CA ASN A 168 -4.25 11.86 13.24
C ASN A 168 -5.25 11.14 12.34
N PHE A 169 -5.08 9.82 12.15
CA PHE A 169 -6.06 9.03 11.40
C PHE A 169 -7.42 9.08 12.09
N VAL A 170 -8.43 9.52 11.36
CA VAL A 170 -9.82 9.63 11.85
C VAL A 170 -10.79 9.19 10.77
N VAL A 171 -11.85 8.52 11.20
CA VAL A 171 -13.00 8.19 10.37
C VAL A 171 -14.20 8.96 10.93
N ARG A 172 -14.97 9.59 10.04
CA ARG A 172 -16.21 10.29 10.39
C ARG A 172 -17.36 9.83 9.51
N ASP A 173 -18.58 9.90 10.03
CA ASP A 173 -19.78 9.68 9.21
C ASP A 173 -20.19 10.95 8.45
N SER A 174 -21.38 10.90 7.83
CA SER A 174 -21.97 12.02 7.08
C SER A 174 -22.33 13.22 7.94
N ASP A 175 -22.56 13.02 9.23
CA ASP A 175 -22.89 14.09 10.19
C ASP A 175 -21.61 14.71 10.79
N GLY A 176 -20.45 14.16 10.45
CA GLY A 176 -19.14 14.60 10.92
C GLY A 176 -18.77 14.01 12.28
N GLU A 177 -19.54 13.05 12.80
CA GLU A 177 -19.25 12.38 14.05
C GLU A 177 -18.15 11.33 13.86
N SER A 178 -17.22 11.25 14.80
CA SER A 178 -16.13 10.29 14.76
C SER A 178 -16.63 8.86 14.98
N ILE A 179 -16.22 7.95 14.09
CA ILE A 179 -16.54 6.53 14.16
C ILE A 179 -15.37 5.79 14.81
N ALA A 180 -15.68 4.88 15.73
CA ALA A 180 -14.69 3.96 16.26
C ALA A 180 -14.20 2.99 15.18
N PHE A 181 -12.89 2.79 15.11
CA PHE A 181 -12.26 1.86 14.19
C PHE A 181 -11.19 1.05 14.92
N ASP A 182 -10.93 -0.13 14.41
CA ASP A 182 -9.84 -0.98 14.85
C ASP A 182 -8.73 -0.98 13.80
N ILE A 183 -7.48 -0.78 14.23
CA ILE A 183 -6.32 -0.96 13.36
C ILE A 183 -5.76 -2.36 13.58
N THR A 184 -5.73 -3.16 12.53
CA THR A 184 -5.13 -4.51 12.56
C THR A 184 -4.11 -4.64 11.43
N GLY A 185 -2.84 -4.76 11.80
CA GLY A 185 -1.74 -4.87 10.84
C GLY A 185 -1.65 -3.63 9.96
N ASP A 186 -2.09 -3.76 8.71
CA ASP A 186 -1.91 -2.78 7.64
C ASP A 186 -3.22 -2.13 7.17
N HIS A 187 -4.29 -2.24 7.95
CA HIS A 187 -5.58 -1.64 7.61
C HIS A 187 -6.35 -1.18 8.85
N ALA A 188 -7.17 -0.15 8.67
CA ALA A 188 -8.19 0.28 9.61
C ALA A 188 -9.53 -0.35 9.21
N ARG A 189 -10.30 -0.82 10.19
CA ARG A 189 -11.59 -1.49 10.00
C ARG A 189 -12.65 -0.88 10.88
N TRP A 190 -13.84 -0.68 10.33
CA TRP A 190 -15.04 -0.34 11.09
C TRP A 190 -16.26 -1.04 10.49
N THR A 191 -17.35 -1.11 11.23
CA THR A 191 -18.61 -1.69 10.78
C THR A 191 -19.74 -0.67 10.83
N THR A 192 -20.72 -0.85 9.94
CA THR A 192 -21.97 -0.09 9.95
C THR A 192 -23.11 -1.01 9.53
N GLU A 193 -24.28 -0.79 10.10
CA GLU A 193 -25.50 -1.33 9.52
C GLU A 193 -25.94 -0.45 8.32
N LEU A 194 -26.34 -1.09 7.22
CA LEU A 194 -26.97 -0.43 6.06
C LEU A 194 -28.31 -1.09 5.74
N GLN A 195 -29.35 -0.27 5.69
CA GLN A 195 -30.69 -0.67 5.23
C GLN A 195 -30.67 -1.04 3.73
N PRO A 196 -31.65 -1.80 3.23
CA PRO A 196 -31.77 -2.13 1.80
C PRO A 196 -31.77 -0.86 0.93
N GLY A 197 -30.92 -0.83 -0.10
CA GLY A 197 -30.79 0.32 -1.01
C GLY A 197 -30.13 1.57 -0.42
N ALA A 198 -29.88 1.61 0.89
CA ALA A 198 -29.34 2.78 1.57
C ALA A 198 -27.88 3.04 1.19
N SER A 199 -27.54 4.32 1.09
CA SER A 199 -26.18 4.81 0.92
C SER A 199 -25.68 5.47 2.19
N ARG A 200 -24.41 5.25 2.53
CA ARG A 200 -23.76 5.94 3.64
C ARG A 200 -22.39 6.42 3.21
N THR A 201 -22.05 7.63 3.62
CA THR A 201 -20.77 8.27 3.30
C THR A 201 -19.89 8.30 4.54
N PHE A 202 -18.62 7.97 4.34
CA PHE A 202 -17.59 8.07 5.37
C PHE A 202 -16.47 8.97 4.90
N THR A 203 -16.01 9.83 5.81
CA THR A 203 -14.84 10.69 5.59
C THR A 203 -13.67 10.09 6.34
N VAL A 204 -12.61 9.76 5.62
CA VAL A 204 -11.33 9.30 6.18
C VAL A 204 -10.33 10.43 6.02
N GLN A 205 -9.71 10.84 7.13
CA GLN A 205 -8.67 11.86 7.13
C GLN A 205 -7.41 11.32 7.80
N TYR A 206 -6.25 11.69 7.26
CA TYR A 206 -4.98 11.45 7.91
C TYR A 206 -3.92 12.44 7.42
N ARG A 207 -2.87 12.59 8.23
CA ARG A 207 -1.60 13.17 7.80
C ARG A 207 -0.56 12.07 7.67
N GLY A 208 0.24 12.11 6.62
CA GLY A 208 1.32 11.16 6.36
C GLY A 208 2.59 11.86 5.90
N ARG A 209 3.64 11.06 5.73
CA ARG A 209 4.92 11.51 5.18
C ARG A 209 5.53 10.41 4.31
N GLY A 210 6.35 10.82 3.34
CA GLY A 210 7.02 9.91 2.43
C GLY A 210 8.16 10.56 1.65
N THR A 211 8.75 9.79 0.76
CA THR A 211 9.84 10.21 -0.13
C THR A 211 9.46 10.01 -1.59
N GLU A 212 10.01 10.86 -2.46
CA GLU A 212 9.97 10.78 -3.94
C GLU A 212 8.59 10.89 -4.62
N ARG A 213 7.63 10.06 -4.21
CA ARG A 213 6.35 9.84 -4.87
C ARG A 213 5.27 9.48 -3.87
N TRP A 214 4.09 10.05 -4.12
CA TRP A 214 2.83 9.62 -3.56
C TRP A 214 1.86 9.28 -4.70
N GLN A 215 1.08 8.21 -4.56
CA GLN A 215 0.07 7.81 -5.54
C GLN A 215 -1.25 7.49 -4.86
N TYR A 216 -2.35 7.86 -5.51
CA TYR A 216 -3.68 7.37 -5.16
C TYR A 216 -4.16 6.35 -6.19
N GLN A 217 -4.52 5.16 -5.73
CA GLN A 217 -5.11 4.11 -6.55
C GLN A 217 -6.60 4.00 -6.26
N MET A 218 -7.39 4.46 -7.23
CA MET A 218 -8.81 4.15 -7.29
C MET A 218 -8.96 2.66 -7.61
N GLY A 219 -9.84 1.99 -6.87
CA GLY A 219 -10.23 0.63 -7.19
C GLY A 219 -11.03 0.63 -8.48
N ALA A 220 -10.97 -0.48 -9.22
CA ALA A 220 -11.88 -0.68 -10.34
C ALA A 220 -13.30 -0.63 -9.80
N ALA A 221 -13.97 0.51 -9.96
CA ALA A 221 -15.41 0.62 -9.79
C ALA A 221 -16.01 -0.51 -10.60
N GLY A 222 -16.77 -1.40 -9.96
CA GLY A 222 -17.19 -2.68 -10.50
C GLY A 222 -17.68 -2.57 -11.94
N LEU A 223 -16.76 -2.79 -12.88
CA LEU A 223 -17.07 -3.11 -14.26
C LEU A 223 -17.72 -4.48 -14.17
N ARG A 224 -19.04 -4.47 -13.99
CA ARG A 224 -19.87 -5.61 -14.37
C ARG A 224 -19.49 -5.89 -15.81
N SER A 225 -18.81 -7.01 -16.07
CA SER A 225 -18.87 -7.63 -17.38
C SER A 225 -20.33 -8.00 -17.58
N SER A 226 -21.10 -7.09 -18.17
CA SER A 226 -22.33 -7.46 -18.85
C SER A 226 -21.91 -8.16 -20.13
N ASP A 227 -21.54 -9.44 -20.01
CA ASP A 227 -21.53 -10.31 -21.18
C ASP A 227 -22.88 -11.01 -21.25
N ALA A 228 -23.49 -10.77 -22.42
CA ALA A 228 -24.79 -11.20 -22.88
C ALA A 228 -24.84 -12.69 -23.19
#